data_AF-A0A554J8I3-F1
#
_entry.id   AF-A0A554J8I3-F1
#
_cell.length_a   1.000
_cell.length_b   1.000
_cell.length_c   1.000
_cell.angle_alpha   90.00
_cell.angle_beta   90.00
_cell.angle_gamma   90.00
#
_symmetry.space_group_name_H-M   'P 1'
#
loop_
_entity.id
_entity.type
_entity.pdbx_description
1 polymer ?
#
loop_
_entity_poly.entity_id
_entity_poly.type
_entity_poly.pdbx_seq_one_letter_code
_entity_poly.pdbx_strand_id
1 'polypeptide(L)'
;MGALLAERVEFPDGILVTVARADVPADGRTATIVLSVFPREEGPRALALAEASLFDLQGEIYTRLDRHPGPRIGFALDTRAENA
;
A
#
# COMPACT_ATOMS: atom_id res chain seq x y z
N MET A 1 -0.80 7.20 -7.59
CA MET A 1 -0.91 6.03 -6.69
C MET A 1 -1.86 6.26 -5.52
N GLY A 2 -1.89 7.42 -4.85
CA GLY A 2 -2.81 7.68 -3.72
C GLY A 2 -4.31 7.45 -4.03
N ALA A 3 -4.79 7.84 -5.21
CA ALA A 3 -6.20 7.66 -5.61
C ALA A 3 -6.62 6.18 -5.78
N LEU A 4 -5.73 5.30 -6.26
CA LEU A 4 -6.04 3.89 -6.52
C LEU A 4 -6.18 3.05 -5.24
N LEU A 5 -5.54 3.47 -4.15
CA LEU A 5 -5.65 2.79 -2.85
C LEU A 5 -6.93 3.20 -2.12
N ALA A 6 -7.28 4.48 -2.18
CA ALA A 6 -8.50 5.00 -1.57
C ALA A 6 -9.78 4.49 -2.26
N GLU A 7 -9.75 4.23 -3.56
CA GLU A 7 -10.92 3.75 -4.31
C GLU A 7 -11.17 2.23 -4.21
N ARG A 8 -10.24 1.44 -3.65
CA ARG A 8 -10.27 -0.03 -3.80
C ARG A 8 -10.09 -0.85 -2.55
N VAL A 9 -9.60 -0.25 -1.48
CA VAL A 9 -9.50 -0.95 -0.21
C VAL A 9 -10.59 -0.39 0.70
N GLU A 10 -11.65 -1.18 0.86
CA GLU A 10 -12.67 -0.91 1.87
C GLU A 10 -12.09 -1.27 3.24
N PHE A 11 -11.75 -0.25 4.02
CA PHE A 11 -11.37 -0.42 5.41
C PHE A 11 -12.63 -0.43 6.29
N PRO A 12 -12.69 -1.29 7.32
CA PRO A 12 -13.76 -1.28 8.30
C PRO A 12 -13.99 0.10 8.92
N ASP A 13 -15.24 0.40 9.31
CA ASP A 13 -15.59 1.62 10.03
C ASP A 13 -14.68 1.82 11.27
N GLY A 14 -14.20 3.06 11.44
CA GLY A 14 -13.30 3.43 12.53
C GLY A 14 -11.81 3.25 12.24
N ILE A 15 -11.43 2.76 11.05
CA ILE A 15 -10.04 2.64 10.61
C ILE A 15 -9.75 3.65 9.51
N LEU A 16 -8.87 4.61 9.81
CA LEU A 16 -8.32 5.55 8.84
C LEU A 16 -6.97 5.03 8.33
N VAL A 17 -6.88 4.82 7.02
CA VAL A 17 -5.63 4.43 6.35
C VAL A 17 -5.21 5.49 5.36
N THR A 18 -3.94 5.88 5.41
CA THR A 18 -3.36 6.88 4.51
C THR A 18 -2.05 6.38 3.94
N VAL A 19 -1.72 6.80 2.71
CA VAL A 19 -0.42 6.52 2.11
C VAL A 19 0.56 7.57 2.60
N ALA A 20 1.48 7.18 3.48
CA ALA A 20 2.49 8.07 4.03
C ALA A 20 3.59 8.37 3.00
N ARG A 21 4.05 7.35 2.27
CA ARG A 21 5.02 7.47 1.16
C ARG A 21 5.01 6.21 0.30
N ALA A 22 5.66 6.29 -0.86
CA ALA A 22 6.00 5.13 -1.68
C ALA A 22 7.51 5.12 -1.92
N ASP A 23 8.17 4.07 -1.44
CA ASP A 23 9.60 3.84 -1.60
C ASP A 23 9.82 3.00 -2.86
N VAL A 24 10.48 3.57 -3.86
CA VAL A 24 10.84 2.90 -5.12
C VAL A 24 12.36 2.91 -5.25
N PRO A 25 13.05 1.77 -5.17
CA PRO A 25 14.49 1.68 -5.38
C PRO A 25 14.88 2.14 -6.78
N ALA A 26 16.13 2.56 -6.95
CA ALA A 26 16.66 3.06 -8.22
C ALA A 26 16.57 2.02 -9.36
N ASP A 27 16.63 0.73 -9.03
CA ASP A 27 16.45 -0.38 -9.95
C ASP A 27 14.99 -0.56 -10.42
N GLY A 28 14.02 0.09 -9.76
CA GLY A 28 12.62 0.16 -10.18
C GLY A 28 11.92 -1.19 -10.25
N ARG A 29 12.47 -2.24 -9.63
CA ARG A 29 11.93 -3.60 -9.65
C ARG A 29 10.89 -3.85 -8.57
N THR A 30 10.92 -3.05 -7.51
CA THR A 30 9.99 -3.11 -6.40
C THR A 30 9.44 -1.72 -6.10
N ALA A 31 8.24 -1.68 -5.52
CA ALA A 31 7.65 -0.46 -4.99
C ALA A 31 7.01 -0.81 -3.64
N THR A 32 7.49 -0.21 -2.56
CA THR A 32 6.95 -0.41 -1.22
C THR A 32 6.08 0.79 -0.86
N ILE A 33 4.79 0.58 -0.70
CA ILE A 33 3.85 1.61 -0.27
C ILE A 33 3.76 1.57 1.25
N VAL A 34 4.11 2.68 1.89
CA VAL A 34 4.07 2.81 3.34
C VAL A 34 2.74 3.42 3.75
N LEU A 35 2.02 2.72 4.61
CA LEU A 35 0.69 3.06 5.09
C LEU A 35 0.76 3.56 6.53
N SER A 36 0.08 4.66 6.83
CA SER A 36 -0.20 5.10 8.20
C SER A 36 -1.64 4.75 8.54
N VAL A 37 -1.83 4.08 9.68
CA VAL A 37 -3.12 3.52 10.12
C VAL A 37 -3.49 4.10 11.47
N PHE A 38 -4.73 4.56 11.61
CA PHE A 38 -5.30 5.04 12.86
C PHE A 38 -6.67 4.37 13.09
N PRO A 39 -6.94 3.81 14.29
CA PRO A 39 -6.01 3.67 15.41
C PRO A 39 -4.88 2.67 15.11
N ARG A 40 -3.72 2.87 15.75
CA ARG A 40 -2.47 2.14 15.45
C ARG A 40 -2.58 0.62 15.66
N GLU A 41 -3.42 0.21 16.61
CA GLU A 41 -3.69 -1.18 16.93
C GLU A 41 -4.31 -1.98 15.76
N GLU A 42 -5.03 -1.29 14.88
CA GLU A 42 -5.60 -1.90 13.67
C GLU A 42 -4.59 -2.00 12.52
N GLY A 43 -3.35 -1.51 12.70
CA GLY A 43 -2.29 -1.54 11.70
C GLY A 43 -2.07 -2.92 11.06
N PRO A 44 -1.86 -3.99 11.84
CA PRO A 44 -1.69 -5.34 11.29
C PRO A 44 -2.90 -5.83 10.48
N ARG A 45 -4.12 -5.49 10.91
CA ARG A 45 -5.36 -5.85 10.22
C ARG A 45 -5.51 -5.10 8.91
N ALA A 46 -5.26 -3.79 8.92
CA ALA A 46 -5.29 -2.94 7.73
C ALA A 46 -4.22 -3.36 6.71
N LEU A 47 -3.02 -3.74 7.17
CA LEU A 47 -1.97 -4.27 6.31
C LEU A 47 -2.41 -5.58 5.63
N ALA A 48 -2.96 -6.53 6.38
CA ALA A 48 -3.44 -7.79 5.83
C ALA A 48 -4.56 -7.60 4.79
N LEU A 49 -5.48 -6.65 5.02
CA LEU A 49 -6.52 -6.28 4.06
C LEU A 49 -5.91 -5.68 2.78
N ALA A 50 -4.96 -4.75 2.92
CA ALA A 50 -4.27 -4.16 1.78
C ALA A 50 -3.50 -5.21 0.98
N GLU A 51 -2.81 -6.15 1.64
CA GLU A 51 -2.10 -7.27 1.00
C GLU A 51 -3.04 -8.24 0.29
N ALA A 52 -4.22 -8.52 0.85
CA ALA A 52 -5.23 -9.35 0.20
C ALA A 52 -5.74 -8.73 -1.11
N SER A 53 -5.99 -7.42 -1.11
CA SER A 53 -6.41 -6.68 -2.31
C SER A 53 -5.26 -6.40 -3.29
N LEU A 54 -4.01 -6.57 -2.85
CA LEU A 54 -2.83 -6.26 -3.66
C LEU A 54 -2.70 -7.12 -4.91
N PHE A 55 -3.11 -8.38 -4.82
CA PHE A 55 -3.05 -9.31 -5.96
C PHE A 55 -3.91 -8.81 -7.12
N ASP A 56 -5.15 -8.41 -6.83
CA ASP A 56 -6.06 -7.82 -7.81
C ASP A 56 -5.54 -6.45 -8.30
N LEU A 57 -4.98 -5.64 -7.38
CA LEU A 57 -4.44 -4.33 -7.70
C LEU A 57 -3.24 -4.43 -8.67
N GLN A 58 -2.34 -5.39 -8.48
CA GLN A 58 -1.16 -5.58 -9.33
C GLN A 58 -1.55 -5.92 -10.77
N GLY A 59 -2.55 -6.78 -10.97
CA GLY A 59 -3.02 -7.14 -12.31
C GLY A 59 -3.47 -5.92 -13.11
N GLU A 60 -4.25 -5.05 -12.47
CA GLU A 60 -4.78 -3.87 -13.15
C GLU A 60 -3.75 -2.74 -13.31
N ILE A 61 -2.85 -2.58 -12.34
CA ILE A 61 -1.72 -1.66 -12.45
C ILE A 61 -0.81 -2.08 -13.62
N TYR A 62 -0.53 -3.37 -13.77
CA TYR A 62 0.28 -3.88 -14.87
C TYR A 62 -0.43 -3.74 -16.22
N THR A 63 -1.75 -3.89 -16.26
CA THR A 63 -2.53 -3.66 -17.50
C THR A 63 -2.46 -2.20 -17.96
N ARG A 64 -2.25 -1.25 -17.04
CA ARG A 64 -2.08 0.19 -17.34
C ARG A 64 -0.63 0.62 -17.50
N LEU A 65 0.34 -0.23 -17.19
CA LEU A 65 1.77 0.05 -17.32
C LEU A 65 2.29 -0.54 -18.63
N ASP A 66 2.83 0.33 -19.48
CA ASP A 66 3.39 -0.06 -20.79
C ASP A 66 4.62 -1.00 -20.66
N ARG A 67 5.30 -0.96 -19.51
CA ARG A 67 6.47 -1.82 -19.23
C ARG A 67 6.07 -3.13 -18.55
N HIS A 68 6.39 -4.23 -19.22
CA HIS A 68 6.26 -5.59 -18.71
C HIS A 68 7.63 -6.25 -18.52
N PRO A 69 7.92 -6.85 -17.35
CA PRO A 69 7.09 -6.92 -16.14
C PRO A 69 7.10 -5.60 -15.35
N GLY A 70 5.98 -5.26 -14.71
CA GLY A 70 5.88 -4.13 -13.79
C GLY A 70 6.61 -4.39 -12.46
N PRO A 71 6.81 -3.33 -11.64
CA PRO A 71 7.46 -3.46 -10.34
C PRO A 71 6.60 -4.28 -9.37
N ARG A 72 7.21 -5.19 -8.60
CA ARG A 72 6.51 -5.87 -7.51
C ARG A 72 6.13 -4.86 -6.45
N ILE A 73 4.83 -4.66 -6.28
CA ILE A 73 4.28 -3.76 -5.27
C ILE A 73 4.17 -4.53 -3.95
N GLY A 74 4.50 -3.88 -2.83
CA GLY A 74 4.29 -4.39 -1.47
C GLY A 74 3.80 -3.28 -0.55
N PHE A 75 3.28 -3.65 0.63
CA PHE A 75 2.86 -2.70 1.65
C PHE A 75 3.73 -2.79 2.90
N ALA A 76 3.87 -1.68 3.61
CA ALA A 76 4.51 -1.64 4.93
C ALA A 76 3.77 -0.64 5.81
N LEU A 77 3.81 -0.82 7.14
CA LEU A 77 3.27 0.17 8.08
C LEU A 77 4.32 1.23 8.41
N ASP A 78 3.88 2.47 8.58
CA ASP A 78 4.74 3.53 9.07
C ASP A 78 5.01 3.30 10.57
N THR A 79 6.18 2.75 10.88
CA THR A 79 6.65 2.52 12.25
C THR A 79 7.38 3.73 12.83
N ARG A 80 7.53 4.82 12.08
CA ARG A 80 8.32 5.99 12.49
C ARG A 80 7.70 6.78 13.64
N ALA A 81 6.42 6.59 13.95
CA ALA A 81 5.79 7.16 15.15
C ALA A 81 6.36 6.60 16.48
N GLU A 82 7.24 5.60 16.46
CA GLU A 82 7.81 4.99 17.67
C GLU A 82 9.13 5.62 18.15
N ASN A 83 9.66 6.62 17.45
CA ASN A 83 10.89 7.32 17.85
C ASN A 83 10.75 8.84 17.67
N ALA A 84 9.99 9.50 18.56
CA ALA A 84 10.03 10.94 18.80
C ALA A 84 9.80 11.23 20.28
#